data_AF-A0A7U9X823-F1
#
_entry.id   AF-A0A7U9X823-F1
#
_cell.length_a   1.000
_cell.length_b   1.000
_cell.length_c   1.000
_cell.angle_alpha   90.00
_cell.angle_beta   90.00
_cell.angle_gamma   90.00
#
_symmetry.space_group_name_H-M   'P 1'
#
loop_
_entity.id
_entity.type
_entity.pdbx_description
1 polymer ?
#
loop_
_entity_poly.entity_id
_entity_poly.type
_entity_poly.pdbx_seq_one_letter_code
_entity_poly.pdbx_strand_id
1 'polypeptide(L)'
;MENKYRLSVMIVLIVMLFMYMMGVVEISDTANFAFTLAALIFSMAMTVDTFAGENKTAERISFILEFLALLSVVLLPNLKDFSFLQKIMDVLDTNVLLLLALFFTFAGQWAAEIKIKDMKKNGGN
;
A
#
# COMPACT_ATOMS: atom_id res chain seq x y z
N MET A 1 14.40 -8.24 -10.88
CA MET A 1 13.20 -9.08 -10.64
C MET A 1 11.99 -8.23 -10.24
N GLU A 2 12.22 -7.10 -9.56
CA GLU A 2 11.30 -6.03 -9.18
C GLU A 2 10.13 -5.72 -10.16
N ASN A 3 10.40 -5.48 -11.45
CA ASN A 3 9.37 -5.03 -12.38
C ASN A 3 8.32 -6.10 -12.71
N LYS A 4 8.70 -7.39 -12.66
CA LYS A 4 7.76 -8.50 -12.90
C LYS A 4 6.80 -8.69 -11.71
N TYR A 5 7.28 -8.43 -10.49
CA TYR A 5 6.46 -8.52 -9.27
C TYR A 5 5.48 -7.36 -9.14
N ARG A 6 5.94 -6.12 -9.37
CA ARG A 6 5.05 -4.95 -9.41
C ARG A 6 3.93 -5.11 -10.46
N LEU A 7 4.26 -5.69 -11.61
CA LEU A 7 3.27 -6.03 -12.65
C LEU A 7 2.24 -7.06 -12.13
N SER A 8 2.67 -8.11 -11.41
CA SER A 8 1.72 -9.07 -10.84
C SER A 8 0.81 -8.46 -9.76
N VAL A 9 1.32 -7.53 -8.94
CA VAL A 9 0.48 -6.78 -7.97
C VAL A 9 -0.58 -5.97 -8.71
N MET A 10 -0.19 -5.26 -9.77
CA MET A 10 -1.13 -4.50 -10.61
C MET A 10 -2.22 -5.39 -11.23
N ILE A 11 -1.84 -6.57 -11.74
CA ILE A 11 -2.79 -7.53 -12.30
C ILE A 11 -3.78 -7.99 -11.23
N VAL A 12 -3.31 -8.32 -10.01
CA VAL A 12 -4.19 -8.71 -8.90
C VAL A 12 -5.17 -7.60 -8.52
N LEU A 13 -4.72 -6.35 -8.45
CA LEU A 13 -5.58 -5.20 -8.17
C LEU A 13 -6.64 -5.00 -9.26
N ILE A 14 -6.27 -5.18 -10.53
CA ILE A 14 -7.21 -5.11 -11.66
C ILE A 14 -8.25 -6.23 -11.58
N VAL A 15 -7.83 -7.47 -11.26
CA VAL A 15 -8.77 -8.59 -11.08
C VAL A 15 -9.74 -8.31 -9.92
N MET A 16 -9.25 -7.79 -8.79
CA MET A 16 -10.09 -7.40 -7.66
C MET A 16 -11.09 -6.30 -8.03
N LEU A 17 -10.69 -5.33 -8.86
CA LEU A 17 -11.60 -4.31 -9.38
C LEU A 17 -12.74 -4.94 -10.21
N PHE A 18 -12.43 -5.91 -11.07
CA PHE A 18 -13.48 -6.63 -11.82
C PHE A 18 -14.39 -7.46 -10.91
N MET A 19 -13.84 -8.13 -9.90
CA MET A 19 -14.64 -8.86 -8.91
C MET A 19 -15.57 -7.94 -8.12
N TYR A 20 -15.11 -6.73 -7.80
CA TYR A 20 -15.92 -5.66 -7.21
C TYR A 20 -17.04 -5.22 -8.16
N MET A 21 -16.73 -4.93 -9.43
CA MET A 21 -17.76 -4.50 -10.41
C MET A 21 -18.82 -5.57 -10.68
N MET A 22 -18.46 -6.84 -10.55
CA MET A 22 -19.39 -7.98 -10.69
C MET A 22 -20.22 -8.23 -9.42
N GLY A 23 -20.02 -7.48 -8.33
CA GLY A 23 -20.75 -7.65 -7.06
C GLY A 23 -20.34 -8.90 -6.28
N VAL A 24 -19.21 -9.53 -6.64
CA VAL A 24 -18.67 -10.71 -5.92
C VAL A 24 -18.10 -10.30 -4.56
N VAL A 25 -17.59 -9.06 -4.46
CA VAL A 25 -17.13 -8.44 -3.22
C VAL A 25 -18.13 -7.36 -2.82
N GLU A 26 -18.75 -7.52 -1.65
CA GLU A 26 -19.78 -6.61 -1.16
C GLU A 26 -19.17 -5.26 -0.73
N ILE A 27 -19.82 -4.15 -1.11
CA ILE A 27 -19.41 -2.80 -0.69
C ILE A 27 -19.89 -2.57 0.73
N SER A 28 -19.08 -2.98 1.70
CA SER A 28 -19.30 -2.70 3.11
C SER A 28 -18.28 -1.68 3.64
N ASP A 29 -18.58 -1.10 4.79
CA ASP A 29 -17.63 -0.23 5.50
C ASP A 29 -16.31 -0.95 5.79
N THR A 30 -16.37 -2.27 6.02
CA THR A 30 -15.19 -3.13 6.18
C THR A 30 -14.36 -3.23 4.90
N ALA A 31 -15.00 -3.32 3.73
CA ALA A 31 -14.30 -3.34 2.45
C ALA A 31 -13.60 -1.99 2.18
N ASN A 32 -14.29 -0.87 2.41
CA ASN A 32 -13.73 0.47 2.27
C ASN A 32 -12.53 0.70 3.21
N PHE A 33 -12.67 0.27 4.46
CA PHE A 33 -11.59 0.29 5.43
C PHE A 33 -10.40 -0.57 4.97
N ALA A 34 -10.64 -1.79 4.49
CA ALA A 34 -9.60 -2.70 4.01
C ALA A 34 -8.81 -2.14 2.82
N PHE A 35 -9.51 -1.56 1.84
CA PHE A 35 -8.87 -0.92 0.68
C PHE A 35 -8.03 0.29 1.10
N THR A 36 -8.52 1.08 2.02
CA THR A 36 -7.80 2.29 2.49
C THR A 36 -6.59 1.93 3.35
N LEU A 37 -6.72 0.90 4.20
CA LEU A 37 -5.60 0.35 4.96
C LEU A 37 -4.53 -0.21 4.02
N ALA A 38 -4.93 -0.92 2.97
CA ALA A 38 -3.98 -1.43 1.99
C ALA A 38 -3.28 -0.30 1.23
N ALA A 39 -4.00 0.76 0.86
CA ALA A 39 -3.40 1.95 0.25
C ALA A 39 -2.37 2.61 1.17
N LEU A 40 -2.66 2.70 2.48
CA LEU A 40 -1.70 3.17 3.48
C LEU A 40 -0.45 2.28 3.51
N ILE A 41 -0.62 0.95 3.59
CA ILE A 41 0.52 0.01 3.63
C ILE A 41 1.36 0.11 2.35
N PHE A 42 0.74 0.21 1.17
CA PHE A 42 1.46 0.42 -0.09
C PHE A 42 2.23 1.74 -0.10
N SER A 43 1.64 2.83 0.39
CA SER A 43 2.31 4.13 0.47
C SER A 43 3.54 4.09 1.40
N MET A 44 3.45 3.35 2.52
CA MET A 44 4.59 3.13 3.41
C MET A 44 5.66 2.26 2.76
N ALA A 45 5.29 1.17 2.08
CA ALA A 45 6.22 0.29 1.38
C ALA A 45 7.03 1.06 0.32
N MET A 46 6.36 1.91 -0.46
CA MET A 46 6.99 2.78 -1.46
C MET A 46 7.92 3.81 -0.82
N THR A 47 7.52 4.37 0.32
CA THR A 47 8.34 5.33 1.07
C THR A 47 9.62 4.66 1.58
N VAL A 48 9.52 3.48 2.21
CA VAL A 48 10.66 2.70 2.71
C VAL A 48 11.62 2.34 1.59
N ASP A 49 11.08 1.87 0.45
CA ASP A 49 11.87 1.53 -0.74
C ASP A 49 12.67 2.74 -1.27
N THR A 50 12.00 3.90 -1.33
CA THR A 50 12.61 5.14 -1.79
C THR A 50 13.77 5.59 -0.91
N PHE A 51 13.57 5.58 0.42
CA PHE A 51 14.59 6.00 1.39
C PHE A 51 15.75 5.02 1.52
N ALA A 52 15.51 3.73 1.32
CA ALA A 52 16.51 2.72 1.61
C ALA A 52 17.48 2.41 0.47
N GLY A 53 17.24 2.91 -0.74
CA GLY A 53 18.19 2.77 -1.85
C GLY A 53 18.42 1.33 -2.27
N GLU A 54 19.68 0.89 -2.35
CA GLU A 54 20.05 -0.50 -2.72
C GLU A 54 20.10 -1.46 -1.51
N ASN A 55 19.52 -1.08 -0.37
CA ASN A 55 19.55 -1.90 0.83
C ASN A 55 18.60 -3.11 0.69
N LYS A 56 19.18 -4.31 0.51
CA LYS A 56 18.46 -5.58 0.44
C LYS A 56 17.51 -5.85 1.61
N THR A 57 17.80 -5.31 2.81
CA THR A 57 16.93 -5.48 3.98
C THR A 57 15.63 -4.70 3.82
N ALA A 58 15.69 -3.49 3.27
CA ALA A 58 14.52 -2.67 3.08
C ALA A 58 13.67 -3.13 1.89
N GLU A 59 14.29 -3.60 0.80
CA GLU A 59 13.58 -4.26 -0.30
C GLU A 59 12.73 -5.43 0.24
N ARG A 60 13.29 -6.21 1.16
CA ARG A 60 12.57 -7.31 1.82
C ARG A 60 11.43 -6.82 2.73
N ILE A 61 11.61 -5.72 3.45
CA ILE A 61 10.57 -5.12 4.30
C ILE A 61 9.42 -4.60 3.44
N SER A 62 9.72 -3.84 2.38
CA SER A 62 8.71 -3.34 1.44
C SER A 62 7.93 -4.49 0.79
N PHE A 63 8.61 -5.57 0.41
CA PHE A 63 7.94 -6.76 -0.11
C PHE A 63 6.98 -7.41 0.90
N ILE A 64 7.37 -7.52 2.17
CA ILE A 64 6.49 -8.05 3.23
C ILE A 64 5.28 -7.14 3.42
N LEU A 65 5.48 -5.81 3.40
CA LEU A 65 4.39 -4.84 3.51
C LEU A 65 3.42 -4.94 2.32
N GLU A 66 3.92 -5.04 1.08
CA GLU A 66 3.07 -5.22 -0.11
C GLU A 66 2.25 -6.51 -0.04
N PHE A 67 2.85 -7.60 0.42
CA PHE A 67 2.15 -8.86 0.62
C PHE A 67 1.05 -8.73 1.69
N LEU A 68 1.34 -8.06 2.82
CA LEU A 68 0.35 -7.79 3.86
C LEU A 68 -0.79 -6.92 3.34
N ALA A 69 -0.50 -5.91 2.52
CA ALA A 69 -1.53 -5.06 1.90
C ALA A 69 -2.50 -5.88 1.05
N LEU A 70 -1.98 -6.76 0.19
CA LEU A 70 -2.80 -7.67 -0.62
C LEU A 70 -3.63 -8.62 0.24
N LEU A 71 -3.03 -9.17 1.29
CA LEU A 71 -3.71 -10.06 2.22
C LEU A 71 -4.86 -9.34 2.94
N SER A 72 -4.66 -8.08 3.32
CA SER A 72 -5.70 -7.24 3.93
C SER A 72 -6.89 -7.00 3.00
N VAL A 73 -6.65 -6.71 1.72
CA VAL A 73 -7.70 -6.50 0.70
C VAL A 73 -8.53 -7.76 0.48
N VAL A 74 -7.91 -8.94 0.54
CA VAL A 74 -8.62 -10.20 0.30
C VAL A 74 -9.31 -10.70 1.58
N LEU A 75 -8.64 -10.68 2.73
CA LEU A 75 -9.17 -11.32 3.93
C LEU A 75 -10.12 -10.43 4.71
N LEU A 76 -9.81 -9.14 4.92
CA LEU A 76 -10.60 -8.29 5.81
C LEU A 76 -12.07 -8.17 5.36
N PRO A 77 -12.41 -8.00 4.07
CA PRO A 77 -13.82 -7.97 3.65
C PRO A 77 -14.53 -9.32 3.84
N ASN A 78 -13.78 -10.43 3.86
CA ASN A 78 -14.30 -11.79 4.00
C ASN A 78 -14.37 -12.26 5.47
N LEU A 79 -13.75 -11.55 6.41
CA LEU A 79 -13.81 -11.85 7.85
C LEU A 79 -15.10 -11.31 8.45
N LYS A 80 -16.14 -12.14 8.47
CA LYS A 80 -17.41 -11.82 9.16
C LYS A 80 -17.18 -11.74 10.69
N ASP A 81 -17.64 -10.66 11.30
CA ASP A 81 -17.73 -10.44 12.76
C ASP A 81 -16.41 -10.55 13.55
N PHE A 82 -15.37 -9.85 13.09
CA PHE A 82 -14.09 -9.81 13.81
C PHE A 82 -14.01 -8.61 14.77
N SER A 83 -14.25 -8.86 16.07
CA SER A 83 -14.24 -7.84 17.14
C SER A 83 -12.98 -6.95 17.18
N PHE A 84 -11.82 -7.50 16.81
CA PHE A 84 -10.57 -6.73 16.75
C PHE A 84 -10.56 -5.71 15.60
N LEU A 85 -11.15 -6.06 14.46
CA LEU A 85 -11.26 -5.18 13.29
C LEU A 85 -12.14 -3.98 13.61
N GLN A 86 -13.29 -4.22 14.26
CA GLN A 86 -14.18 -3.14 14.73
C GLN A 86 -13.47 -2.17 15.68
N LYS A 87 -12.68 -2.67 16.64
CA LYS A 87 -11.90 -1.80 17.53
C LYS A 87 -10.87 -0.94 16.80
N ILE A 88 -10.26 -1.46 15.74
CA ILE A 88 -9.33 -0.67 14.92
C ILE A 88 -10.12 0.37 14.11
N MET A 89 -11.23 -0.01 13.50
CA MET A 89 -12.11 0.90 12.74
C MET A 89 -12.67 2.05 13.59
N ASP A 90 -12.91 1.80 14.88
CA ASP A 90 -13.37 2.83 15.84
C ASP A 90 -12.29 3.88 16.16
N VAL A 91 -11.01 3.50 16.09
CA VAL A 91 -9.87 4.40 16.43
C VAL A 91 -9.27 5.04 15.18
N LEU A 92 -9.13 4.25 14.11
CA LEU A 92 -8.61 4.65 12.81
C LEU A 92 -9.75 4.50 11.82
N ASP A 93 -10.57 5.54 11.65
CA ASP A 93 -11.60 5.51 10.62
C ASP A 93 -10.98 5.55 9.20
N THR A 94 -11.81 5.30 8.20
CA THR A 94 -11.38 5.32 6.78
C THR A 94 -10.77 6.66 6.38
N ASN A 95 -11.22 7.78 6.94
CA ASN A 95 -10.73 9.12 6.59
C ASN A 95 -9.34 9.37 7.16
N VAL A 96 -9.08 8.96 8.40
CA VAL A 96 -7.77 9.04 9.05
C VAL A 96 -6.76 8.17 8.30
N LEU A 97 -7.16 6.94 7.93
CA LEU A 97 -6.31 6.07 7.12
C LEU A 97 -5.99 6.70 5.76
N LEU A 98 -6.97 7.32 5.11
CA LEU A 98 -6.78 7.98 3.82
C LEU A 98 -5.81 9.16 3.95
N LEU A 99 -5.96 9.98 4.98
CA LEU A 99 -5.07 11.12 5.22
C LEU A 99 -3.62 10.67 5.45
N LEU A 100 -3.44 9.58 6.21
CA LEU A 100 -2.13 8.97 6.42
C LEU A 100 -1.56 8.39 5.10
N ALA A 101 -2.38 7.72 4.29
CA ALA A 101 -1.95 7.16 3.02
C ALA A 101 -1.47 8.25 2.05
N LEU A 102 -2.20 9.37 1.99
CA LEU A 102 -1.80 10.54 1.23
C LEU A 102 -0.50 11.13 1.76
N PHE A 103 -0.38 11.30 3.08
CA PHE A 103 0.85 11.81 3.71
C PHE A 103 2.08 10.98 3.31
N PHE A 104 2.02 9.66 3.44
CA PHE A 104 3.13 8.79 3.06
C PHE A 104 3.40 8.81 1.56
N THR A 105 2.36 8.87 0.73
CA THR A 105 2.52 8.99 -0.72
C THR A 105 3.31 10.26 -1.08
N PHE A 106 2.94 11.40 -0.53
CA PHE A 106 3.65 12.66 -0.77
C PHE A 106 5.07 12.66 -0.16
N ALA A 107 5.25 12.08 1.03
CA ALA A 107 6.56 11.94 1.66
C ALA A 107 7.51 11.08 0.81
N GLY A 108 7.01 9.95 0.30
CA GLY A 108 7.75 9.08 -0.61
C GLY A 108 8.10 9.79 -1.93
N GLN A 109 7.16 10.51 -2.54
CA GLN A 109 7.41 11.31 -3.75
C GLN A 109 8.50 12.36 -3.51
N TRP A 110 8.40 13.10 -2.41
CA TRP A 110 9.40 14.11 -2.04
C TRP A 110 10.79 13.50 -1.82
N ALA A 111 10.87 12.34 -1.15
CA ALA A 111 12.12 11.61 -0.96
C ALA A 111 12.75 11.16 -2.29
N ALA A 112 11.92 10.70 -3.24
CA ALA A 112 12.38 10.29 -4.56
C ALA A 112 12.94 11.49 -5.35
N GLU A 113 12.27 12.65 -5.28
CA GLU A 113 12.74 13.87 -5.93
C GLU A 113 14.10 14.34 -5.41
N ILE A 114 14.31 14.29 -4.09
CA ILE A 114 15.61 14.63 -3.48
C ILE A 114 16.70 13.69 -3.99
N LYS A 115 16.45 12.38 -3.95
CA LYS A 115 17.40 11.37 -4.41
C LYS A 115 17.76 11.56 -5.89
N ILE A 116 16.78 11.88 -6.75
CA ILE A 116 17.02 12.17 -8.17
C ILE A 116 17.86 13.44 -8.35
N LYS A 117 17.60 14.50 -7.58
CA LYS A 117 18.39 15.75 -7.61
C LYS A 117 19.83 15.50 -7.16
N ASP A 118 20.05 14.70 -6.13
CA ASP A 118 21.39 14.36 -5.65
C ASP A 118 22.19 13.52 -6.66
N MET A 119 21.56 12.53 -7.31
CA MET A 119 22.20 11.74 -8.38
C MET A 119 22.59 12.62 -9.58
N LYS A 120 21.73 13.55 -10.00
CA LYS A 120 22.05 14.50 -11.09
C LYS A 120 23.21 15.44 -10.74
N LYS A 121 23.34 15.81 -9.47
CA LYS A 121 24.42 16.67 -8.98
C LYS A 121 25.77 15.94 -8.88
N ASN A 122 25.75 14.64 -8.57
CA ASN A 122 26.96 13.80 -8.44
C ASN A 122 27.41 13.15 -9.76
N GLY A 123 26.53 12.93 -10.74
CA GLY A 123 26.88 12.42 -12.08
C GLY A 123 27.28 13.51 -13.09
N GLY A 124 27.41 14.77 -12.64
CA GLY A 124 27.72 15.93 -13.46
C GLY A 124 29.17 16.43 -13.34
N ASN A 125 30.12 15.55 -13.00
CA ASN A 125 31.56 15.82 -13.08
C ASN A 125 32.29 14.64 -13.73
#